data_AF-A0A251X4U4-F1
#
_entry.id   AF-A0A251X4U4-F1
#
_cell.length_a   1.000
_cell.length_b   1.000
_cell.length_c   1.000
_cell.angle_alpha   90.00
_cell.angle_beta   90.00
_cell.angle_gamma   90.00
#
_symmetry.space_group_name_H-M   'P 1'
#
loop_
_entity.id
_entity.type
_entity.pdbx_description
1 polymer ?
#
loop_
_entity_poly.entity_id
_entity_poly.type
_entity_poly.pdbx_seq_one_letter_code
_entity_poly.pdbx_strand_id
1 'polypeptide(L)'
;MDTLIDYWNAAPFFPASCDDCIGEDGNLTGYHNYQLNQDPDIRLAYISSKQDATIAANLPGGGPTLGAELIEAVAELKGTHPDRFNSLISNGDDHTYLIRRFDSVIGGTSVKQWIADMIAGGEAWMSRSD
;
A
#
# COMPACT_ATOMS: atom_id res chain seq x y z
N MET A 1 3.03 -15.28 -8.66
CA MET A 1 1.74 -14.57 -8.79
C MET A 1 0.81 -15.32 -9.74
N ASP A 2 1.30 -15.80 -10.87
CA ASP A 2 0.54 -16.46 -11.96
C ASP A 2 -0.42 -17.57 -11.50
N THR A 3 0.01 -18.45 -10.59
CA THR A 3 -0.86 -19.53 -10.08
C THR A 3 -2.12 -19.01 -9.38
N LEU A 4 -2.02 -17.88 -8.66
CA LEU A 4 -3.18 -17.27 -8.01
C LEU A 4 -4.07 -16.58 -9.05
N ILE A 5 -3.48 -15.89 -10.03
CA ILE A 5 -4.22 -15.23 -11.11
C ILE A 5 -5.02 -16.24 -11.91
N ASP A 6 -4.41 -17.36 -12.29
CA ASP A 6 -5.08 -18.43 -13.03
C ASP A 6 -6.16 -19.10 -12.20
N TYR A 7 -5.85 -19.46 -10.94
CA TYR A 7 -6.79 -20.15 -10.05
C TYR A 7 -8.07 -19.33 -9.82
N TRP A 8 -7.93 -18.02 -9.61
CA TRP A 8 -9.06 -17.12 -9.38
C TRP A 8 -9.68 -16.55 -10.66
N ASN A 9 -9.15 -16.91 -11.85
CA ASN A 9 -9.50 -16.28 -13.12
C ASN A 9 -9.42 -14.74 -13.03
N ALA A 10 -8.34 -14.24 -12.43
CA ALA A 10 -8.19 -12.82 -12.11
C ALA A 10 -7.61 -12.00 -13.27
N ALA A 11 -7.07 -12.65 -14.31
CA ALA A 11 -6.47 -11.97 -15.46
C ALA A 11 -7.36 -10.88 -16.09
N PRO A 12 -8.69 -11.08 -16.25
CA PRO A 12 -9.57 -10.04 -16.81
C PRO A 12 -9.71 -8.77 -15.96
N PHE A 13 -9.28 -8.78 -14.69
CA PHE A 13 -9.30 -7.58 -13.85
C PHE A 13 -8.10 -6.65 -14.09
N PHE A 14 -7.05 -7.13 -14.78
CA PHE A 14 -5.93 -6.30 -15.17
C PHE A 14 -6.21 -5.65 -16.54
N PRO A 15 -6.09 -4.31 -16.67
CA PRO A 15 -6.31 -3.63 -17.93
C PRO A 15 -5.32 -4.09 -19.00
N ALA A 16 -5.81 -4.37 -20.21
CA ALA A 16 -4.96 -4.79 -21.33
C ALA A 16 -3.93 -3.73 -21.76
N SER A 17 -4.14 -2.46 -21.38
CA SER A 17 -3.23 -1.33 -21.60
C SER A 17 -2.17 -1.16 -20.52
N CYS A 18 -2.09 -2.09 -19.55
CA CYS A 18 -1.16 -2.04 -18.45
C CYS A 18 -0.09 -3.13 -18.62
N ASP A 19 0.97 -2.79 -19.34
CA ASP A 19 2.01 -3.75 -19.74
C ASP A 19 2.85 -4.26 -18.56
N ASP A 20 2.89 -3.52 -17.45
CA ASP A 20 3.67 -3.82 -16.23
C ASP A 20 2.78 -3.82 -14.97
N CYS A 21 1.56 -4.34 -15.10
CA CYS A 21 0.62 -4.38 -13.97
C CYS A 21 1.10 -5.26 -12.81
N ILE A 22 1.80 -6.34 -13.15
CA ILE A 22 2.43 -7.25 -12.21
C ILE A 22 3.92 -7.21 -12.56
N GLY A 23 4.73 -6.65 -11.67
CA GLY A 23 6.17 -6.54 -11.88
C GLY A 23 6.84 -7.90 -11.96
N GLU A 24 8.10 -7.93 -12.42
CA GLU A 24 8.91 -9.16 -12.46
C GLU A 24 9.09 -9.79 -11.06
N ASP A 25 9.03 -8.96 -10.02
CA ASP A 25 9.02 -9.33 -8.59
C ASP A 25 7.68 -9.93 -8.12
N GLY A 26 6.64 -9.86 -8.96
CA GLY A 26 5.27 -10.28 -8.67
C GLY A 26 4.46 -9.25 -7.88
N ASN A 27 5.01 -8.06 -7.61
CA ASN A 27 4.32 -6.99 -6.90
C ASN A 27 3.35 -6.25 -7.82
N LEU A 28 2.36 -5.59 -7.22
CA LEU A 28 1.34 -4.80 -7.93
C LEU A 28 1.67 -3.29 -7.96
N THR A 29 2.91 -2.90 -7.69
CA THR A 29 3.32 -1.48 -7.70
C THR A 29 3.04 -0.82 -9.05
N GLY A 30 3.35 -1.51 -10.16
CA GLY A 30 3.04 -1.04 -11.51
C GLY A 30 1.54 -0.89 -11.78
N TYR A 31 0.69 -1.77 -11.23
CA TYR A 31 -0.77 -1.58 -11.31
C TYR A 31 -1.25 -0.33 -10.56
N HIS A 32 -0.71 -0.04 -9.38
CA HIS A 32 -1.08 1.17 -8.64
C HIS A 32 -0.59 2.45 -9.34
N ASN A 33 0.61 2.45 -9.93
CA ASN A 33 1.07 3.52 -10.81
C ASN A 33 0.12 3.70 -11.99
N TYR A 34 -0.28 2.60 -12.65
CA TYR A 34 -1.23 2.64 -13.76
C TYR A 34 -2.55 3.31 -13.33
N GLN A 35 -3.14 2.89 -12.21
CA GLN A 35 -4.38 3.47 -11.69
C GLN A 35 -4.25 4.97 -11.42
N LEU A 36 -3.18 5.40 -10.75
CA LEU A 36 -2.91 6.80 -10.48
C LEU A 36 -2.64 7.60 -11.76
N ASN A 37 -2.20 6.98 -12.85
CA ASN A 37 -2.04 7.64 -14.15
C ASN A 37 -3.34 7.76 -14.96
N GLN A 38 -4.35 6.93 -14.68
CA GLN A 38 -5.62 7.00 -15.42
C GLN A 38 -6.50 8.18 -15.01
N ASP A 39 -6.44 8.59 -13.74
CA ASP A 39 -7.31 9.61 -13.20
C ASP A 39 -6.54 10.53 -12.24
N PRO A 40 -6.44 11.85 -12.55
CA PRO A 40 -5.74 12.81 -11.70
C PRO A 40 -6.43 13.01 -10.33
N ASP A 41 -7.72 12.69 -10.19
CA ASP A 41 -8.49 12.91 -8.96
C ASP A 41 -8.39 11.74 -7.97
N ILE A 42 -7.90 10.57 -8.40
CA ILE A 42 -7.69 9.43 -7.52
C ILE A 42 -6.51 9.70 -6.57
N ARG A 43 -6.73 9.40 -5.29
CA ARG A 43 -5.71 9.33 -4.24
C ARG A 43 -5.63 7.92 -3.71
N LEU A 44 -4.42 7.45 -3.44
CA LEU A 44 -4.16 6.11 -2.95
C LEU A 44 -3.34 6.15 -1.66
N ALA A 45 -3.65 5.24 -0.74
CA ALA A 45 -3.05 5.19 0.58
C ALA A 45 -2.67 3.77 0.96
N TYR A 46 -1.48 3.59 1.52
CA TYR A 46 -1.11 2.36 2.21
C TYR A 46 -1.14 2.56 3.72
N ILE A 47 -1.74 1.62 4.44
CA ILE A 47 -1.65 1.53 5.90
C ILE A 47 -1.25 0.10 6.24
N SER A 48 -0.07 -0.09 6.82
CA SER A 48 0.47 -1.44 7.04
C SER A 48 1.50 -1.48 8.17
N SER A 49 1.70 -2.66 8.74
CA SER A 49 2.86 -2.98 9.57
C SER A 49 4.00 -3.51 8.71
N LYS A 50 5.25 -3.21 9.06
CA LYS A 50 6.42 -3.81 8.37
C LYS A 50 6.46 -5.33 8.46
N GLN A 51 5.85 -5.94 9.49
CA GLN A 51 5.83 -7.39 9.70
C GLN A 51 4.42 -7.92 9.95
N ASP A 52 3.40 -7.42 9.23
CA ASP A 52 1.99 -7.85 9.38
C ASP A 52 1.87 -9.37 9.61
N ALA A 53 1.31 -9.74 10.77
CA ALA A 53 1.28 -11.12 11.22
C ALA A 53 0.45 -12.03 10.31
N THR A 54 -0.55 -11.50 9.62
CA THR A 54 -1.38 -12.29 8.70
C THR A 54 -0.58 -12.67 7.47
N ILE A 55 0.17 -11.71 6.90
CA ILE A 55 1.02 -11.98 5.73
C ILE A 55 2.18 -12.89 6.14
N ALA A 56 2.84 -12.60 7.27
CA ALA A 56 3.93 -13.41 7.82
C ALA A 56 3.53 -14.87 8.07
N ALA A 57 2.29 -15.12 8.51
CA ALA A 57 1.83 -16.47 8.82
C ALA A 57 1.34 -17.26 7.60
N ASN A 58 0.86 -16.59 6.54
CA ASN A 58 0.09 -17.27 5.48
C ASN A 58 0.72 -17.19 4.09
N LEU A 59 1.69 -16.31 3.86
CA LEU A 59 2.28 -16.09 2.54
C LEU A 59 3.79 -16.33 2.54
N PRO A 60 4.33 -17.05 1.55
CA PRO A 60 5.76 -17.03 1.25
C PRO A 60 6.19 -15.58 0.99
N GLY A 61 7.21 -15.09 1.69
CA GLY A 61 7.69 -13.71 1.56
C GLY A 61 7.17 -12.71 2.61
N GLY A 62 6.46 -13.17 3.65
CA GLY A 62 6.13 -12.33 4.80
C GLY A 62 7.33 -11.96 5.71
N GLY A 63 7.06 -11.33 6.86
CA GLY A 63 8.11 -10.96 7.82
C GLY A 63 9.07 -9.89 7.28
N PRO A 64 10.40 -10.02 7.46
CA PRO A 64 11.36 -9.02 7.01
C PRO A 64 11.35 -8.76 5.49
N THR A 65 11.05 -9.78 4.68
CA THR A 65 10.96 -9.64 3.22
C THR A 65 9.82 -8.71 2.84
N LEU A 66 8.61 -8.93 3.36
CA LEU A 66 7.48 -8.02 3.21
C LEU A 66 7.86 -6.59 3.58
N GLY A 67 8.57 -6.41 4.70
CA GLY A 67 8.99 -5.09 5.15
C GLY A 67 9.89 -4.38 4.15
N ALA A 68 10.82 -5.08 3.51
CA ALA A 68 11.69 -4.51 2.48
C ALA A 68 10.89 -4.11 1.23
N GLU A 69 10.08 -5.02 0.70
CA GLU A 69 9.23 -4.80 -0.48
C GLU A 69 8.23 -3.66 -0.26
N LEU A 70 7.62 -3.58 0.93
CA LEU A 70 6.69 -2.52 1.30
C LEU A 70 7.37 -1.14 1.29
N ILE A 71 8.59 -1.04 1.81
CA ILE A 71 9.33 0.23 1.84
C ILE A 71 9.76 0.65 0.43
N GLU A 72 10.17 -0.29 -0.41
CA GLU A 72 10.49 -0.04 -1.81
C GLU A 72 9.27 0.47 -2.59
N ALA A 73 8.15 -0.25 -2.52
CA ALA A 73 6.90 0.14 -3.18
C ALA A 73 6.39 1.50 -2.71
N VAL A 74 6.47 1.80 -1.41
CA VAL A 74 6.10 3.11 -0.86
C VAL A 74 7.01 4.21 -1.39
N ALA A 75 8.32 3.99 -1.46
CA ALA A 75 9.26 4.97 -1.97
C ALA A 75 9.02 5.26 -3.45
N GLU A 76 8.78 4.23 -4.26
CA GLU A 76 8.48 4.35 -5.68
C GLU A 76 7.18 5.14 -5.92
N LEU A 77 6.06 4.69 -5.33
CA LEU A 77 4.76 5.35 -5.51
C LEU A 77 4.78 6.79 -5.00
N LYS A 78 5.49 7.06 -3.90
CA LYS A 78 5.63 8.43 -3.39
C LYS A 78 6.48 9.31 -4.31
N GLY A 79 7.54 8.76 -4.90
CA GLY A 79 8.38 9.47 -5.86
C GLY A 79 7.62 9.83 -7.15
N THR A 80 6.80 8.92 -7.65
CA THR A 80 6.04 9.10 -8.89
C THR A 80 4.78 9.96 -8.70
N HIS A 81 4.12 9.84 -7.53
CA HIS A 81 2.85 10.49 -7.23
C HIS A 81 2.86 11.27 -5.90
N PRO A 82 3.75 12.28 -5.76
CA PRO A 82 4.01 12.93 -4.48
C PRO A 82 2.79 13.62 -3.85
N ASP A 83 1.82 14.07 -4.65
CA ASP A 83 0.63 14.78 -4.15
C ASP A 83 -0.59 13.86 -3.97
N ARG A 84 -0.49 12.59 -4.41
CA ARG A 84 -1.65 11.67 -4.52
C ARG A 84 -1.44 10.32 -3.85
N PHE A 85 -0.20 10.01 -3.48
CA PHE A 85 0.15 8.84 -2.68
C PHE A 85 0.80 9.25 -1.36
N ASN A 86 0.32 8.66 -0.27
CA ASN A 86 0.97 8.68 1.04
C ASN A 86 0.78 7.34 1.75
N SER A 87 1.64 7.08 2.74
CA SER A 87 1.63 5.83 3.50
C SER A 87 1.68 6.06 5.01
N LEU A 88 1.06 5.17 5.78
CA LEU A 88 1.14 5.13 7.24
C LEU A 88 1.67 3.76 7.65
N ILE A 89 2.98 3.67 7.92
CA ILE A 89 3.69 2.40 8.11
C ILE A 89 4.20 2.26 9.54
N SER A 90 3.65 1.34 10.33
CA SER A 90 4.17 1.15 11.70
C SER A 90 5.27 0.10 11.75
N ASN A 91 6.12 0.20 12.78
CA ASN A 91 6.85 -0.97 13.25
C ASN A 91 5.88 -1.99 13.86
N GLY A 92 6.27 -3.26 13.89
CA GLY A 92 5.48 -4.34 14.49
C GLY A 92 4.78 -5.22 13.47
N ASP A 93 3.73 -5.90 13.93
CA ASP A 93 3.02 -6.99 13.24
C ASP A 93 1.49 -6.86 13.27
N ASP A 94 0.98 -5.67 13.59
CA ASP A 94 -0.44 -5.35 13.62
C ASP A 94 -1.11 -5.56 12.26
N HIS A 95 -2.40 -5.96 12.30
CA HIS A 95 -3.25 -6.14 11.12
C HIS A 95 -4.60 -5.43 11.32
N THR A 96 -5.17 -4.88 10.23
CA THR A 96 -6.49 -4.20 10.15
C THR A 96 -6.64 -2.91 10.98
N TYR A 97 -5.88 -1.87 10.64
CA TYR A 97 -5.88 -0.62 11.40
C TYR A 97 -7.23 0.08 11.52
N LEU A 98 -7.99 0.16 10.43
CA LEU A 98 -9.26 0.89 10.41
C LEU A 98 -10.29 0.33 11.42
N ILE A 99 -10.27 -0.98 11.63
CA ILE A 99 -11.26 -1.67 12.45
C ILE A 99 -10.73 -1.88 13.88
N ARG A 100 -9.44 -2.23 14.02
CA ARG A 100 -8.88 -2.68 15.31
C ARG A 100 -7.96 -1.68 16.00
N ARG A 101 -7.37 -0.75 15.26
CA ARG A 101 -6.28 0.13 15.73
C ARG A 101 -6.50 1.58 15.30
N PHE A 102 -7.75 2.02 15.21
CA PHE A 102 -8.10 3.34 14.65
C PHE A 102 -7.54 4.51 15.46
N ASP A 103 -7.33 4.33 16.77
CA ASP A 103 -6.73 5.34 17.65
C ASP A 103 -5.23 5.12 17.89
N SER A 104 -4.61 4.09 17.29
CA SER A 104 -3.16 3.87 17.42
C SER A 104 -2.36 4.99 16.78
N VAL A 105 -1.22 5.32 17.39
CA VAL A 105 -0.30 6.36 16.93
C VAL A 105 0.85 5.73 16.14
N ILE A 106 1.13 6.27 14.95
CA ILE A 106 2.20 5.87 14.05
C ILE A 106 2.86 7.14 13.52
N GLY A 107 4.19 7.25 13.64
CA GLY A 107 4.95 8.40 13.17
C GLY A 107 4.44 9.74 13.71
N GLY A 108 3.94 9.75 14.95
CA GLY A 108 3.43 10.94 15.63
C GLY A 108 1.99 11.36 15.30
N THR A 109 1.23 10.60 14.50
CA THR A 109 -0.20 10.85 14.25
C THR A 109 -1.04 9.61 14.55
N SER A 110 -2.31 9.78 14.94
CA SER A 110 -3.21 8.63 15.02
C SER A 110 -3.68 8.20 13.62
N VAL A 111 -4.02 6.92 13.46
CA VAL A 111 -4.63 6.40 12.21
C VAL A 111 -5.87 7.22 11.85
N LYS A 112 -6.73 7.48 12.85
CA LYS A 112 -7.92 8.33 12.71
C LYS A 112 -7.60 9.73 12.18
N GLN A 113 -6.63 10.42 12.78
CA GLN A 113 -6.29 11.78 12.34
C GLN A 113 -5.70 11.76 10.93
N TRP A 114 -4.81 10.80 10.63
CA TRP A 114 -4.19 10.70 9.32
C TRP A 114 -5.21 10.47 8.18
N ILE A 115 -6.26 9.69 8.44
CA ILE A 115 -7.36 9.49 7.49
C ILE A 115 -8.24 10.73 7.37
N ALA A 116 -8.49 11.43 8.50
CA ALA A 116 -9.19 12.70 8.45
C ALA A 116 -8.44 13.71 7.57
N ASP A 117 -7.11 13.77 7.66
CA ASP A 117 -6.26 14.61 6.82
C ASP A 117 -6.33 14.19 5.34
N MET A 118 -6.34 12.88 5.05
CA MET A 118 -6.55 12.38 3.68
C MET A 118 -7.88 12.83 3.09
N ILE A 119 -8.97 12.74 3.87
CA ILE A 119 -10.33 13.10 3.43
C ILE A 119 -10.48 14.61 3.26
N ALA A 120 -9.92 15.40 4.19
CA ALA A 120 -9.93 16.85 4.10
C ALA A 120 -9.17 17.35 2.87
N GLY A 121 -8.13 16.61 2.47
CA GLY A 121 -7.21 16.99 1.41
C GLY A 121 -6.26 18.10 1.85
N GLY A 122 -5.09 18.16 1.21
CA GLY A 122 -4.09 19.19 1.47
C GLY A 122 -2.81 18.66 2.12
N GLU A 123 -1.96 19.59 2.56
CA GLU A 123 -0.55 19.32 2.91
C GLU A 123 -0.36 18.53 4.22
N ALA A 124 -1.39 18.45 5.07
CA ALA A 124 -1.32 17.71 6.33
C ALA A 124 -1.23 16.19 6.13
N TRP A 125 -1.80 15.68 5.03
CA TRP A 125 -1.73 14.26 4.69
C TRP A 125 -0.37 13.92 4.09
N MET A 126 0.53 13.42 4.94
CA MET A 126 1.90 13.08 4.59
C MET A 126 2.21 11.62 4.94
N SER A 127 3.13 11.00 4.22
CA SER A 127 3.67 9.71 4.63
C SER A 127 4.30 9.78 6.03
N ARG A 128 4.00 8.78 6.87
CA ARG A 128 4.52 8.63 8.23
C ARG A 128 4.98 7.19 8.43
N SER A 129 6.07 7.02 9.17
CA SER A 129 6.56 5.73 9.61
C SER A 129 7.18 5.84 11.00
N ASP A 130 7.13 4.74 11.75
CA ASP A 130 8.02 4.51 12.89
C ASP A 130 9.26 3.71 12.49
#